data_AF-A0A0W0VZ16-F1
#
_entry.id   AF-A0A0W0VZ16-F1
#
_cell.length_a   1.000
_cell.length_b   1.000
_cell.length_c   1.000
_cell.angle_alpha   90.00
_cell.angle_beta   90.00
_cell.angle_gamma   90.00
#
_symmetry.space_group_name_H-M   'P 1'
#
loop_
_entity.id
_entity.type
_entity.pdbx_description
1 polymer ?
#
loop_
_entity_poly.entity_id
_entity_poly.type
_entity_poly.pdbx_seq_one_letter_code
_entity_poly.pdbx_strand_id
1 'polypeptide(L)'
;MKIKRVMQEDWELWKSFRLEALKNSPESFGSSYEEEVLMSDADFQHGLSKGYVLGVFVDDLLVSCAGFYTLNSIKTKHRGVLWGMYTRLEYRGKGIATALIQTLIQHAKASVTQLHLTCVVSNFVAQAFYQKQGFRIYGTEPKALKINGTFYDEYLMVLDFNEEPMKKLETYQSLCTEVYDLSKPNAPQDEYSFYRSYAAEAKGLILEPMCGTGRFLLPLAAEGFDVLGFDASQPMLERLHAKAKSKNLKPKAWHGFIEDLNQSAKYSLIFIPSGSFGLITEKVDIQKALKTIYEHMEDKGLFVFEVETRYAVPKELGIWRGTRWPKEDGTIILLSQLAMLDEEICYSIGKYELIDNNRVIQTEVEEYKIRIYQDLSFLLNLLNEVGFSNVRTVKAFDRNASPNETDESIVFECRK
;
A
#
# COMPACT_ATOMS: atom_id res chain seq x y z
N MET A 1 6.04 -14.86 -27.17
CA MET A 1 4.72 -14.88 -26.50
C MET A 1 3.75 -14.00 -27.29
N LYS A 2 2.54 -14.46 -27.57
CA LYS A 2 1.47 -13.69 -28.24
C LYS A 2 0.19 -13.78 -27.42
N ILE A 3 -0.49 -12.66 -27.18
CA ILE A 3 -1.82 -12.64 -26.55
C ILE A 3 -2.82 -12.36 -27.66
N LYS A 4 -3.79 -13.27 -27.85
CA LYS A 4 -4.84 -13.10 -28.86
C LYS A 4 -6.17 -13.61 -28.34
N ARG A 5 -7.26 -13.16 -28.97
CA ARG A 5 -8.57 -13.75 -28.76
C ARG A 5 -8.58 -15.18 -29.29
N VAL A 6 -9.15 -16.09 -28.51
CA VAL A 6 -9.46 -17.47 -28.91
C VAL A 6 -10.82 -17.43 -29.60
N MET A 7 -10.85 -17.83 -30.87
CA MET A 7 -12.03 -17.75 -31.73
C MET A 7 -12.72 -19.11 -31.84
N GLN A 8 -13.93 -19.18 -32.40
CA GLN A 8 -14.68 -20.44 -32.49
C GLN A 8 -13.93 -21.51 -33.29
N GLU A 9 -13.15 -21.10 -34.29
CA GLU A 9 -12.27 -21.97 -35.07
C GLU A 9 -11.15 -22.61 -34.23
N ASP A 10 -10.77 -22.03 -33.08
CA ASP A 10 -9.75 -22.55 -32.17
C ASP A 10 -10.34 -23.57 -31.15
N TRP A 11 -11.57 -24.06 -31.35
CA TRP A 11 -12.28 -24.87 -30.35
C TRP A 11 -11.56 -26.17 -29.97
N GLU A 12 -10.86 -26.84 -30.88
CA GLU A 12 -10.13 -28.09 -30.58
C GLU A 12 -8.99 -27.83 -29.58
N LEU A 13 -8.22 -26.76 -29.84
CA LEU A 13 -7.14 -26.32 -28.97
C LEU A 13 -7.69 -25.90 -27.60
N TRP A 14 -8.77 -25.12 -27.59
CA TRP A 14 -9.40 -24.67 -26.36
C TRP A 14 -10.00 -25.82 -25.56
N LYS A 15 -10.67 -26.79 -26.21
CA LYS A 15 -11.21 -28.00 -25.58
C LYS A 15 -10.12 -28.78 -24.86
N SER A 16 -9.00 -29.05 -25.54
CA SER A 16 -7.86 -29.74 -24.95
C SER A 16 -7.32 -29.01 -23.70
N PHE A 17 -7.10 -27.70 -23.82
CA PHE A 17 -6.61 -26.86 -22.73
C PHE A 17 -7.61 -26.76 -21.54
N ARG A 18 -8.90 -26.63 -21.85
CA ARG A 18 -9.98 -26.51 -20.85
C ARG A 18 -10.10 -27.79 -20.03
N LEU A 19 -10.09 -28.94 -20.68
CA LEU A 19 -10.16 -30.24 -20.02
C LEU A 19 -8.91 -30.52 -19.17
N GLU A 20 -7.73 -30.08 -19.61
CA GLU A 20 -6.50 -30.12 -18.80
C GLU A 20 -6.63 -29.25 -17.54
N ALA A 21 -7.15 -28.02 -17.67
CA ALA A 21 -7.36 -27.12 -16.55
C ALA A 21 -8.27 -27.73 -15.47
N LEU A 22 -9.40 -28.32 -15.89
CA LEU A 22 -10.36 -28.98 -14.99
C LEU A 22 -9.76 -30.16 -14.23
N LYS A 23 -8.86 -30.92 -14.86
CA LYS A 23 -8.15 -32.02 -14.19
C LYS A 23 -7.13 -31.52 -13.17
N ASN A 24 -6.36 -30.50 -13.54
CA ASN A 24 -5.22 -30.06 -12.76
C ASN A 24 -5.58 -29.07 -11.64
N SER A 25 -6.75 -28.44 -11.71
CA SER A 25 -7.20 -27.45 -10.73
C SER A 25 -8.73 -27.47 -10.60
N PRO A 26 -9.35 -28.61 -10.24
CA PRO A 26 -10.80 -28.78 -10.20
C PRO A 26 -11.50 -27.78 -9.28
N GLU A 27 -10.86 -27.39 -8.18
CA GLU A 27 -11.36 -26.39 -7.23
C GLU A 27 -11.33 -24.95 -7.77
N SER A 28 -10.71 -24.70 -8.92
CA SER A 28 -10.67 -23.36 -9.54
C SER A 28 -11.81 -23.12 -10.54
N PHE A 29 -12.74 -24.07 -10.69
CA PHE A 29 -13.84 -23.99 -11.64
C PHE A 29 -15.14 -24.50 -11.04
N GLY A 30 -16.26 -23.88 -11.42
CA GLY A 30 -17.59 -24.41 -11.10
C GLY A 30 -17.99 -25.64 -11.92
N SER A 31 -17.39 -25.85 -13.09
CA SER A 31 -17.59 -27.05 -13.92
C SER A 31 -16.64 -28.18 -13.52
N SER A 32 -17.00 -29.43 -13.84
CA SER A 32 -16.14 -30.60 -13.66
C SER A 32 -15.58 -31.15 -14.98
N TYR A 33 -14.46 -31.87 -14.91
CA TYR A 33 -13.91 -32.58 -16.07
C TYR A 33 -14.88 -33.67 -16.57
N GLU A 34 -15.53 -34.36 -15.63
CA GLU A 34 -16.45 -35.46 -15.86
C GLU A 34 -17.68 -35.03 -16.68
N GLU A 35 -18.14 -33.80 -16.50
CA GLU A 35 -19.22 -33.22 -17.30
C GLU A 35 -18.71 -32.72 -18.66
N GLU A 36 -17.65 -31.90 -18.67
CA GLU A 36 -17.21 -31.23 -19.90
C GLU A 36 -16.59 -32.19 -20.92
N VAL A 37 -16.04 -33.34 -20.52
CA VAL A 37 -15.51 -34.35 -21.46
C VAL A 37 -16.62 -35.00 -22.31
N LEU A 38 -17.87 -34.99 -21.83
CA LEU A 38 -19.03 -35.55 -22.53
C LEU A 38 -19.71 -34.55 -23.46
N MET A 39 -19.32 -33.27 -23.42
CA MET A 39 -19.88 -32.23 -24.28
C MET A 39 -19.50 -32.45 -25.75
N SER A 40 -20.42 -32.06 -26.63
CA SER A 40 -20.22 -32.14 -28.09
C SER A 40 -19.25 -31.07 -28.58
N ASP A 41 -18.68 -31.26 -29.77
CA ASP A 41 -17.81 -30.24 -30.37
C ASP A 41 -18.55 -28.92 -30.62
N ALA A 42 -19.85 -29.00 -30.95
CA ALA A 42 -20.71 -27.84 -31.10
C ALA A 42 -20.87 -27.06 -29.78
N ASP A 43 -20.87 -27.74 -28.63
CA ASP A 43 -20.94 -27.07 -27.33
C ASP A 43 -19.66 -26.28 -27.03
N PHE A 44 -18.48 -26.82 -27.39
CA PHE A 44 -17.20 -26.11 -27.24
C PHE A 44 -17.11 -24.90 -28.16
N GLN A 45 -17.53 -25.04 -29.42
CA GLN A 45 -17.62 -23.92 -30.37
C GLN A 45 -18.58 -22.84 -29.85
N HIS A 46 -19.76 -23.24 -29.38
CA HIS A 46 -20.74 -22.31 -28.82
C HIS A 46 -20.25 -21.65 -27.53
N GLY A 47 -19.49 -22.36 -26.69
CA GLY A 47 -18.87 -21.80 -25.48
C GLY A 47 -17.99 -20.58 -25.79
N LEU A 48 -17.14 -20.67 -26.82
CA LEU A 48 -16.31 -19.55 -27.28
C LEU A 48 -17.11 -18.38 -27.88
N SER A 49 -18.37 -18.61 -28.27
CA SER A 49 -19.27 -17.55 -28.77
C SER A 49 -19.90 -16.70 -27.67
N LYS A 50 -20.02 -17.23 -26.44
CA LYS A 50 -20.75 -16.59 -25.33
C LYS A 50 -19.97 -15.48 -24.61
N GLY A 51 -18.69 -15.31 -24.94
CA GLY A 51 -17.84 -14.34 -24.27
C GLY A 51 -16.61 -13.96 -25.07
N TYR A 52 -15.77 -13.17 -24.41
CA TYR A 52 -14.46 -12.78 -24.90
C TYR A 52 -13.41 -13.63 -24.20
N VAL A 53 -12.83 -14.59 -24.93
CA VAL A 53 -11.80 -15.48 -24.40
C VAL A 53 -10.44 -15.05 -24.93
N LEU A 54 -9.50 -14.77 -24.03
CA LEU A 54 -8.12 -14.45 -24.35
C LEU A 54 -7.22 -15.64 -24.04
N GLY A 55 -6.31 -15.93 -24.96
CA GLY A 55 -5.28 -16.94 -24.82
C GLY A 55 -3.89 -16.34 -24.96
N VAL A 56 -2.95 -16.87 -24.19
CA VAL A 56 -1.51 -16.60 -24.35
C VAL A 56 -0.86 -17.80 -25.02
N PHE A 57 -0.11 -17.51 -26.08
CA PHE A 57 0.55 -18.50 -26.92
C PHE A 57 2.08 -18.37 -26.83
N VAL A 58 2.75 -19.50 -26.66
CA VAL A 58 4.21 -19.64 -26.76
C VAL A 58 4.48 -20.76 -27.75
N ASP A 59 5.18 -20.46 -28.85
CA ASP A 59 5.44 -21.41 -29.94
C ASP A 59 4.17 -22.14 -30.42
N ASP A 60 3.11 -21.34 -30.63
CA ASP A 60 1.75 -21.75 -31.02
C ASP A 60 0.99 -22.66 -30.02
N LEU A 61 1.61 -22.98 -28.88
CA LEU A 61 0.98 -23.66 -27.77
C LEU A 61 0.17 -22.68 -26.91
N LEU A 62 -1.11 -22.97 -26.67
CA LEU A 62 -1.92 -22.25 -25.68
C LEU A 62 -1.45 -22.61 -24.26
N VAL A 63 -0.90 -21.63 -23.54
CA VAL A 63 -0.28 -21.84 -22.22
C VAL A 63 -1.03 -21.16 -21.07
N SER A 64 -1.88 -20.19 -21.38
CA SER A 64 -2.74 -19.51 -20.42
C SER A 64 -4.02 -19.02 -21.10
N CYS A 65 -5.14 -19.06 -20.39
CA CYS A 65 -6.44 -18.62 -20.92
C CYS A 65 -7.26 -17.96 -19.81
N ALA A 66 -8.08 -16.97 -20.19
CA ALA A 66 -9.09 -16.37 -19.32
C ALA A 66 -10.25 -15.85 -20.17
N GLY A 67 -11.46 -15.94 -19.64
CA GLY A 67 -12.68 -15.49 -20.28
C GLY A 67 -13.26 -14.27 -19.60
N PHE A 68 -14.02 -13.49 -20.36
CA PHE A 68 -14.79 -12.35 -19.91
C PHE A 68 -16.19 -12.39 -20.53
N TYR A 69 -17.24 -12.10 -19.76
CA TYR A 69 -18.56 -11.79 -20.29
C TYR A 69 -19.22 -10.66 -19.48
N THR A 70 -20.20 -10.01 -20.08
CA THR A 70 -21.03 -9.00 -19.41
C THR A 70 -22.35 -9.61 -18.97
N LEU A 71 -22.92 -9.15 -17.86
CA LEU A 71 -24.25 -9.59 -17.47
C LEU A 71 -25.29 -8.98 -18.43
N ASN A 72 -26.29 -9.77 -18.84
CA ASN A 72 -27.15 -9.36 -19.97
C ASN A 72 -28.36 -8.50 -19.58
N SER A 73 -28.69 -8.38 -18.28
CA SER A 73 -29.87 -7.62 -17.85
C SER A 73 -29.61 -6.12 -17.79
N ILE A 74 -30.60 -5.29 -18.13
CA ILE A 74 -30.48 -3.82 -18.14
C ILE A 74 -29.89 -3.26 -16.82
N LYS A 75 -30.30 -3.85 -15.68
CA LYS A 75 -29.86 -3.42 -14.35
C LYS A 75 -28.46 -3.90 -13.98
N THR A 76 -27.90 -4.90 -14.67
CA THR A 76 -26.64 -5.55 -14.29
C THR A 76 -25.57 -5.49 -15.38
N LYS A 77 -25.89 -5.03 -16.59
CA LYS A 77 -24.95 -4.92 -17.73
C LYS A 77 -23.74 -4.02 -17.51
N HIS A 78 -23.72 -3.26 -16.42
CA HIS A 78 -22.54 -2.51 -15.97
C HIS A 78 -21.51 -3.40 -15.24
N ARG A 79 -21.82 -4.69 -15.04
CA ARG A 79 -20.93 -5.67 -14.40
C ARG A 79 -20.47 -6.69 -15.43
N GLY A 80 -19.17 -6.96 -15.41
CA GLY A 80 -18.53 -8.04 -16.14
C GLY A 80 -18.01 -9.11 -15.20
N VAL A 81 -17.82 -10.31 -15.73
CA VAL A 81 -17.30 -11.46 -14.99
C VAL A 81 -16.07 -11.98 -15.70
N LEU A 82 -14.94 -12.03 -14.99
CA LEU A 82 -13.76 -12.78 -15.37
C LEU A 82 -13.93 -14.23 -14.94
N TRP A 83 -13.67 -15.17 -15.83
CA TRP A 83 -13.85 -16.59 -15.56
C TRP A 83 -12.78 -17.45 -16.24
N GLY A 84 -12.69 -18.71 -15.83
CA GLY A 84 -11.92 -19.72 -16.57
C GLY A 84 -10.42 -19.47 -16.62
N MET A 85 -9.87 -18.69 -15.67
CA MET A 85 -8.45 -18.35 -15.67
C MET A 85 -7.59 -19.58 -15.32
N TYR A 86 -6.68 -19.95 -16.21
CA TYR A 86 -5.73 -21.04 -15.98
C TYR A 86 -4.40 -20.73 -16.66
N THR A 87 -3.30 -21.12 -16.02
CA THR A 87 -1.96 -21.12 -16.61
C THR A 87 -1.32 -22.47 -16.35
N ARG A 88 -0.80 -23.10 -17.41
CA ARG A 88 -0.05 -24.36 -17.34
C ARG A 88 1.10 -24.27 -16.36
N LEU A 89 1.36 -25.36 -15.63
CA LEU A 89 2.28 -25.38 -14.50
C LEU A 89 3.70 -24.92 -14.89
N GLU A 90 4.19 -25.35 -16.05
CA GLU A 90 5.53 -25.08 -16.59
C GLU A 90 5.72 -23.62 -17.02
N TYR A 91 4.63 -22.86 -17.10
CA TYR A 91 4.58 -21.47 -17.54
C TYR A 91 4.23 -20.48 -16.40
N ARG A 92 3.97 -20.99 -15.18
CA ARG A 92 3.76 -20.15 -13.99
C ARG A 92 5.05 -19.44 -13.57
N GLY A 93 4.91 -18.32 -12.86
CA GLY A 93 6.05 -17.52 -12.38
C GLY A 93 6.78 -16.70 -13.46
N LYS A 94 6.35 -16.75 -14.73
CA LYS A 94 7.00 -16.07 -15.86
C LYS A 94 6.28 -14.77 -16.31
N GLY A 95 5.40 -14.22 -15.48
CA GLY A 95 4.61 -13.01 -15.80
C GLY A 95 3.49 -13.21 -16.84
N ILE A 96 3.31 -14.42 -17.38
CA ILE A 96 2.30 -14.75 -18.41
C ILE A 96 0.87 -14.44 -17.94
N ALA A 97 0.51 -14.89 -16.73
CA ALA A 97 -0.80 -14.64 -16.14
C ALA A 97 -1.08 -13.14 -15.95
N THR A 98 -0.05 -12.39 -15.52
CA THR A 98 -0.11 -10.93 -15.35
C THR A 98 -0.41 -10.23 -16.67
N ALA A 99 0.32 -10.58 -17.74
CA ALA A 99 0.10 -9.98 -19.04
C ALA A 99 -1.31 -10.29 -19.59
N LEU A 100 -1.79 -11.52 -19.38
CA LEU A 100 -3.14 -11.94 -19.76
C LEU A 100 -4.22 -11.13 -19.05
N ILE A 101 -4.18 -11.07 -17.71
CA ILE A 101 -5.21 -10.41 -16.93
C ILE A 101 -5.22 -8.90 -17.14
N GLN A 102 -4.05 -8.26 -17.29
CA GLN A 102 -3.98 -6.83 -17.59
C GLN A 102 -4.60 -6.52 -18.96
N THR A 103 -4.37 -7.37 -19.96
CA THR A 103 -5.01 -7.25 -21.28
C THR A 103 -6.53 -7.42 -21.18
N LEU A 104 -7.00 -8.38 -20.38
CA LEU A 104 -8.43 -8.61 -20.15
C LEU A 104 -9.08 -7.45 -19.38
N ILE A 105 -8.43 -6.94 -18.33
CA ILE A 105 -8.86 -5.76 -17.57
C ILE A 105 -9.01 -4.55 -18.49
N GLN A 106 -8.02 -4.30 -19.35
CA GLN A 106 -8.07 -3.19 -20.31
C GLN A 106 -9.27 -3.32 -21.27
N HIS A 107 -9.57 -4.54 -21.73
CA HIS A 107 -10.75 -4.80 -22.55
C HIS A 107 -12.05 -4.59 -21.75
N ALA A 108 -12.14 -5.13 -20.53
CA ALA A 108 -13.32 -5.03 -19.67
C ALA A 108 -13.65 -3.56 -19.33
N LYS A 109 -12.64 -2.75 -19.02
CA LYS A 109 -12.79 -1.33 -18.68
C LYS A 109 -13.49 -0.50 -19.75
N ALA A 110 -13.45 -0.93 -21.02
CA ALA A 110 -14.17 -0.26 -22.11
C ALA A 110 -15.69 -0.54 -22.12
N SER A 111 -16.18 -1.51 -21.35
CA SER A 111 -17.56 -2.01 -21.46
C SER A 111 -18.32 -2.16 -20.14
N VAL A 112 -17.62 -2.19 -19.00
CA VAL A 112 -18.24 -2.36 -17.67
C VAL A 112 -17.66 -1.39 -16.65
N THR A 113 -18.38 -1.15 -15.58
CA THR A 113 -17.94 -0.36 -14.41
C THR A 113 -17.26 -1.25 -13.38
N GLN A 114 -17.68 -2.50 -13.25
CA GLN A 114 -17.09 -3.46 -12.31
C GLN A 114 -16.76 -4.76 -12.98
N LEU A 115 -15.58 -5.31 -12.67
CA LEU A 115 -15.15 -6.64 -13.06
C LEU A 115 -15.17 -7.55 -11.83
N HIS A 116 -15.94 -8.64 -11.90
CA HIS A 116 -16.15 -9.58 -10.81
C HIS A 116 -15.46 -10.91 -11.11
N LEU A 117 -15.02 -11.60 -10.06
CA LEU A 117 -14.59 -12.99 -10.13
C LEU A 117 -14.84 -13.69 -8.79
N THR A 118 -14.79 -15.02 -8.80
CA THR A 118 -14.75 -15.82 -7.58
C THR A 118 -13.43 -16.59 -7.50
N CYS A 119 -13.00 -16.88 -6.27
CA CYS A 119 -11.76 -17.61 -6.01
C CYS A 119 -11.90 -18.39 -4.71
N VAL A 120 -11.56 -19.69 -4.72
CA VAL A 120 -11.62 -20.52 -3.51
C VAL A 120 -10.72 -19.97 -2.40
N VAL A 121 -11.24 -19.96 -1.17
CA VAL A 121 -10.59 -19.39 0.03
C VAL A 121 -9.25 -20.07 0.37
N SER A 122 -9.05 -21.33 -0.02
CA SER A 122 -7.77 -22.02 0.17
C SER A 122 -6.73 -21.73 -0.92
N ASN A 123 -7.09 -21.02 -2.00
CA ASN A 123 -6.17 -20.69 -3.09
C ASN A 123 -5.46 -19.34 -2.84
N PHE A 124 -4.57 -19.32 -1.83
CA PHE A 124 -3.84 -18.12 -1.40
C PHE A 124 -3.01 -17.49 -2.53
N VAL A 125 -2.50 -18.30 -3.46
CA VAL A 125 -1.73 -17.82 -4.61
C VAL A 125 -2.61 -17.02 -5.56
N ALA A 126 -3.80 -17.51 -5.91
CA ALA A 126 -4.73 -16.78 -6.76
C ALA A 126 -5.26 -15.52 -6.07
N GLN A 127 -5.51 -15.57 -4.77
CA GLN A 127 -5.93 -14.39 -3.99
C GLN A 127 -4.90 -13.26 -4.06
N ALA A 128 -3.65 -13.55 -3.68
CA ALA A 128 -2.56 -12.58 -3.73
C ALA A 128 -2.34 -12.05 -5.15
N PHE A 129 -2.47 -12.93 -6.15
CA PHE A 129 -2.39 -12.54 -7.56
C PHE A 129 -3.47 -11.53 -7.95
N TYR A 130 -4.75 -11.81 -7.66
CA TYR A 130 -5.85 -10.92 -8.01
C TYR A 130 -5.80 -9.61 -7.21
N GLN A 131 -5.45 -9.65 -5.92
CA GLN A 131 -5.25 -8.45 -5.11
C GLN A 131 -4.17 -7.53 -5.69
N LYS A 132 -3.05 -8.10 -6.17
CA LYS A 132 -2.01 -7.34 -6.87
C LYS A 132 -2.50 -6.71 -8.18
N GLN A 133 -3.56 -7.24 -8.79
CA GLN A 133 -4.20 -6.63 -9.97
C GLN A 133 -5.31 -5.62 -9.60
N GLY A 134 -5.48 -5.31 -8.32
CA GLY A 134 -6.46 -4.32 -7.83
C GLY A 134 -7.82 -4.90 -7.43
N PHE A 135 -8.02 -6.23 -7.48
CA PHE A 135 -9.26 -6.81 -6.99
C PHE A 135 -9.31 -6.81 -5.46
N ARG A 136 -10.45 -6.42 -4.90
CA ARG A 136 -10.72 -6.52 -3.46
C ARG A 136 -11.75 -7.60 -3.17
N ILE A 137 -11.60 -8.28 -2.03
CA ILE A 137 -12.61 -9.20 -1.51
C ILE A 137 -13.76 -8.35 -0.94
N TYR A 138 -15.00 -8.64 -1.33
CA TYR A 138 -16.18 -7.96 -0.80
C TYR A 138 -17.18 -8.90 -0.11
N GLY A 139 -16.94 -10.20 -0.18
CA GLY A 139 -17.76 -11.21 0.49
C GLY A 139 -17.16 -12.59 0.40
N THR A 140 -17.77 -13.51 1.14
CA THR A 140 -17.47 -14.94 1.11
C THR A 140 -18.76 -15.68 0.85
N GLU A 141 -18.77 -16.55 -0.15
CA GLU A 141 -19.85 -17.49 -0.43
C GLU A 141 -19.52 -18.83 0.24
N PRO A 142 -20.22 -19.20 1.32
CA PRO A 142 -19.95 -20.44 2.03
C PRO A 142 -20.44 -21.64 1.23
N LYS A 143 -19.66 -22.71 1.20
CA LYS A 143 -19.97 -23.97 0.50
C LYS A 143 -20.32 -23.77 -0.98
N ALA A 144 -19.65 -22.82 -1.63
CA ALA A 144 -19.83 -22.49 -3.05
C ALA A 144 -19.61 -23.71 -3.96
N LEU A 145 -18.62 -24.55 -3.66
CA LEU A 145 -18.33 -25.77 -4.41
C LEU A 145 -18.41 -27.01 -3.52
N LYS A 146 -18.74 -28.15 -4.13
CA LYS A 146 -18.66 -29.48 -3.51
C LYS A 146 -17.92 -30.46 -4.41
N ILE A 147 -16.71 -30.85 -4.01
CA ILE A 147 -15.84 -31.73 -4.78
C ILE A 147 -15.51 -32.96 -3.91
N ASN A 148 -15.83 -34.16 -4.41
CA ASN A 148 -15.56 -35.42 -3.71
C ASN A 148 -16.06 -35.46 -2.25
N GLY A 149 -17.20 -34.82 -1.97
CA GLY A 149 -17.79 -34.75 -0.63
C GLY A 149 -17.29 -33.60 0.26
N THR A 150 -16.25 -32.89 -0.16
CA THR A 150 -15.69 -31.73 0.55
C THR A 150 -16.30 -30.42 0.04
N PHE A 151 -16.68 -29.53 0.95
CA PHE A 151 -17.16 -28.20 0.61
C PHE A 151 -16.02 -27.19 0.58
N TYR A 152 -16.08 -26.26 -0.37
CA TYR A 152 -15.14 -25.15 -0.50
C TYR A 152 -15.91 -23.83 -0.50
N ASP A 153 -15.42 -22.87 0.27
CA ASP A 153 -15.91 -21.50 0.26
C ASP A 153 -15.19 -20.72 -0.84
N GLU A 154 -15.87 -19.75 -1.45
CA GLU A 154 -15.28 -18.83 -2.43
C GLU A 154 -15.31 -17.39 -1.91
N TYR A 155 -14.21 -16.67 -2.10
CA TYR A 155 -14.22 -15.22 -2.03
C TYR A 155 -14.88 -14.64 -3.26
N LEU A 156 -15.78 -13.69 -3.03
CA LEU A 156 -16.31 -12.81 -4.05
C LEU A 156 -15.37 -11.60 -4.17
N MET A 157 -14.78 -11.43 -5.35
CA MET A 157 -13.80 -10.38 -5.59
C MET A 157 -14.28 -9.40 -6.66
N VAL A 158 -13.96 -8.12 -6.50
CA VAL A 158 -14.35 -7.05 -7.40
C VAL A 158 -13.18 -6.11 -7.69
N LEU A 159 -13.03 -5.75 -8.96
CA LEU A 159 -12.26 -4.60 -9.41
C LEU A 159 -13.26 -3.56 -9.91
N ASP A 160 -13.41 -2.45 -9.19
CA ASP A 160 -14.25 -1.34 -9.60
C ASP A 160 -13.39 -0.34 -10.39
N PHE A 161 -13.80 -0.02 -11.62
CA PHE A 161 -13.05 0.89 -12.49
C PHE A 161 -13.28 2.36 -12.19
N ASN A 162 -14.29 2.69 -11.37
CA ASN A 162 -14.64 4.04 -10.96
C ASN A 162 -14.20 4.36 -9.52
N GLU A 163 -13.91 3.36 -8.70
CA GLU A 163 -13.20 3.58 -7.44
C GLU A 163 -11.70 3.74 -7.75
N GLU A 164 -11.09 4.85 -7.32
CA GLU A 164 -9.65 4.80 -7.09
C GLU A 164 -9.41 3.71 -6.04
N PRO A 165 -8.38 2.85 -6.19
CA PRO A 165 -8.08 1.85 -5.17
C PRO A 165 -8.01 2.59 -3.83
N MET A 166 -8.80 2.15 -2.83
CA MET A 166 -8.73 2.75 -1.51
C MET A 166 -7.28 2.78 -1.09
N LYS A 167 -6.68 3.98 -1.04
CA LYS A 167 -5.34 4.15 -0.51
C LYS A 167 -5.38 3.69 0.92
N LYS A 168 -4.78 2.54 1.16
CA LYS A 168 -4.62 1.98 2.49
C LYS A 168 -3.12 1.97 2.75
N LEU A 169 -2.72 2.58 3.85
CA LEU A 169 -1.36 2.41 4.33
C LEU A 169 -1.25 0.98 4.87
N GLU A 170 -0.38 0.18 4.25
CA GLU A 170 -0.15 -1.21 4.66
C GLU A 170 0.83 -1.30 5.85
N THR A 171 1.48 -0.20 6.20
CA THR A 171 2.41 -0.07 7.34
C THR A 171 1.77 0.68 8.52
N TYR A 172 2.46 0.64 9.66
CA TYR A 172 2.05 1.19 10.94
C TYR A 172 0.70 0.64 11.42
N GLN A 173 0.57 -0.69 11.42
CA GLN A 173 -0.58 -1.40 11.99
C GLN A 173 -0.50 -1.42 13.54
N SER A 174 -1.30 -2.25 14.20
CA SER A 174 -1.53 -2.18 15.65
C SER A 174 -0.28 -2.48 16.47
N LEU A 175 0.36 -3.63 16.27
CA LEU A 175 1.55 -4.03 17.03
C LEU A 175 2.75 -3.14 16.71
N CYS A 176 2.88 -2.72 15.45
CA CYS A 176 3.89 -1.73 15.07
C CYS A 176 3.71 -0.43 15.88
N THR A 177 2.49 0.10 15.92
CA THR A 177 2.17 1.34 16.65
C THR A 177 2.48 1.20 18.15
N GLU A 178 2.19 0.05 18.76
CA GLU A 178 2.55 -0.22 20.15
C GLU A 178 4.07 -0.23 20.36
N VAL A 179 4.84 -0.93 19.51
CA VAL A 179 6.31 -0.93 19.58
C VAL A 179 6.88 0.47 19.34
N TYR A 180 6.31 1.23 18.41
CA TYR A 180 6.69 2.61 18.15
C TYR A 180 6.51 3.47 19.40
N ASP A 181 5.37 3.38 20.09
CA ASP A 181 5.11 4.17 21.28
C ASP A 181 5.92 3.71 22.50
N LEU A 182 6.24 2.42 22.61
CA LEU A 182 7.15 1.90 23.65
C LEU A 182 8.61 2.31 23.43
N SER A 183 9.05 2.32 22.17
CA SER A 183 10.43 2.69 21.80
C SER A 183 10.67 4.20 21.78
N LYS A 184 9.66 4.98 21.38
CA LYS A 184 9.74 6.43 21.18
C LYS A 184 8.52 7.12 21.80
N PRO A 185 8.30 7.07 23.13
CA PRO A 185 7.06 7.57 23.75
C PRO A 185 6.87 9.09 23.60
N ASN A 186 7.96 9.84 23.59
CA ASN A 186 7.98 11.29 23.40
C ASN A 186 9.09 11.66 22.40
N ALA A 187 9.02 12.86 21.83
CA ALA A 187 10.13 13.43 21.09
C ALA A 187 11.32 13.65 22.04
N PRO A 188 12.58 13.37 21.63
CA PRO A 188 13.76 13.81 22.36
C PRO A 188 13.74 15.33 22.56
N GLN A 189 14.31 15.80 23.67
CA GLN A 189 14.12 17.19 24.11
C GLN A 189 14.74 18.22 23.17
N ASP A 190 15.91 17.91 22.62
CA ASP A 190 16.60 18.70 21.60
C ASP A 190 15.81 18.78 20.29
N GLU A 191 15.32 17.64 19.80
CA GLU A 191 14.44 17.59 18.62
C GLU A 191 13.17 18.42 18.84
N TYR A 192 12.51 18.23 19.99
CA TYR A 192 11.31 18.98 20.32
C TYR A 192 11.60 20.48 20.38
N SER A 193 12.66 20.88 21.08
CA SER A 193 13.05 22.29 21.23
C SER A 193 13.35 22.94 19.88
N PHE A 194 13.95 22.18 18.95
CA PHE A 194 14.22 22.62 17.59
C PHE A 194 12.93 22.96 16.82
N TYR A 195 12.00 22.01 16.68
CA TYR A 195 10.73 22.26 15.97
C TYR A 195 9.82 23.27 16.68
N ARG A 196 9.81 23.24 18.02
CA ARG A 196 9.08 24.20 18.86
C ARG A 196 9.61 25.63 18.69
N SER A 197 10.88 25.83 18.35
CA SER A 197 11.40 27.17 18.03
C SER A 197 10.79 27.76 16.76
N TYR A 198 10.52 26.95 15.73
CA TYR A 198 9.79 27.41 14.54
C TYR A 198 8.32 27.68 14.86
N ALA A 199 7.69 26.83 15.66
CA ALA A 199 6.32 27.04 16.11
C ALA A 199 6.16 28.37 16.89
N ALA A 200 7.15 28.73 17.71
CA ALA A 200 7.18 30.00 18.45
C ALA A 200 7.33 31.24 17.54
N GLU A 201 7.95 31.09 16.37
CA GLU A 201 8.10 32.17 15.37
C GLU A 201 6.91 32.24 14.40
N ALA A 202 6.11 31.18 14.32
CA ALA A 202 4.92 31.10 13.48
C ALA A 202 3.84 32.07 13.97
N LYS A 203 3.27 32.85 13.06
CA LYS A 203 2.25 33.89 13.38
C LYS A 203 0.82 33.47 13.02
N GLY A 204 0.63 32.24 12.58
CA GLY A 204 -0.65 31.71 12.13
C GLY A 204 -0.76 30.22 12.43
N LEU A 205 -1.59 29.52 11.65
CA LEU A 205 -1.89 28.11 11.85
C LEU A 205 -0.65 27.24 11.61
N ILE A 206 -0.50 26.17 12.38
CA ILE A 206 0.59 25.21 12.25
C ILE A 206 0.03 23.85 11.84
N LEU A 207 0.69 23.17 10.90
CA LEU A 207 0.34 21.82 10.48
C LEU A 207 1.53 20.86 10.69
N GLU A 208 1.25 19.70 11.28
CA GLU A 208 2.15 18.54 11.34
C GLU A 208 1.53 17.39 10.53
N PRO A 209 1.82 17.28 9.21
CA PRO A 209 1.52 16.09 8.45
C PRO A 209 2.32 14.89 8.98
N MET A 210 1.78 13.69 8.85
CA MET A 210 2.42 12.45 9.29
C MET A 210 2.74 12.47 10.80
N CYS A 211 1.77 12.95 11.60
CA CYS A 211 1.98 13.22 13.02
C CYS A 211 2.16 11.96 13.89
N GLY A 212 1.92 10.77 13.35
CA GLY A 212 2.02 9.48 14.04
C GLY A 212 1.25 9.46 15.35
N THR A 213 1.89 8.98 16.42
CA THR A 213 1.30 8.99 17.77
C THR A 213 1.30 10.38 18.45
N GLY A 214 1.66 11.46 17.74
CA GLY A 214 1.61 12.83 18.23
C GLY A 214 2.75 13.22 19.18
N ARG A 215 3.97 12.75 18.91
CA ARG A 215 5.17 13.02 19.74
C ARG A 215 5.52 14.52 19.79
N PHE A 216 5.25 15.27 18.73
CA PHE A 216 5.42 16.72 18.65
C PHE A 216 4.07 17.46 18.77
N LEU A 217 3.03 16.95 18.11
CA LEU A 217 1.68 17.55 18.12
C LEU A 217 1.14 17.79 19.53
N LEU A 218 1.17 16.76 20.38
CA LEU A 218 0.56 16.82 21.71
C LEU A 218 1.24 17.83 22.64
N PRO A 219 2.59 17.84 22.79
CA PRO A 219 3.23 18.86 23.62
C PRO A 219 3.07 20.28 23.06
N LEU A 220 3.11 20.49 21.74
CA LEU A 220 2.81 21.81 21.16
C LEU A 220 1.37 22.26 21.47
N ALA A 221 0.39 21.38 21.30
CA ALA A 221 -0.99 21.68 21.66
C ALA A 221 -1.16 21.98 23.17
N ALA A 222 -0.40 21.29 24.03
CA ALA A 222 -0.40 21.53 25.48
C ALA A 222 0.20 22.89 25.86
N GLU A 223 1.18 23.40 25.08
CA GLU A 223 1.75 24.74 25.23
C GLU A 223 0.84 25.84 24.66
N GLY A 224 -0.28 25.49 24.02
CA GLY A 224 -1.26 26.43 23.49
C GLY A 224 -1.02 26.89 22.05
N PHE A 225 -0.11 26.22 21.32
CA PHE A 225 0.04 26.44 19.88
C PHE A 225 -1.22 25.98 19.13
N ASP A 226 -1.70 26.75 18.13
CA ASP A 226 -2.78 26.32 17.23
C ASP A 226 -2.21 25.40 16.16
N VAL A 227 -1.91 24.18 16.60
CA VAL A 227 -1.32 23.12 15.79
C VAL A 227 -2.37 22.06 15.46
N LEU A 228 -2.37 21.65 14.20
CA LEU A 228 -3.18 20.57 13.66
C LEU A 228 -2.26 19.48 13.15
N GLY A 229 -2.74 18.24 13.11
CA GLY A 229 -2.00 17.13 12.51
C GLY A 229 -2.89 16.20 11.73
N PHE A 230 -2.29 15.39 10.86
CA PHE A 230 -2.99 14.26 10.27
C PHE A 230 -2.02 13.14 9.96
N ASP A 231 -2.53 11.92 9.89
CA ASP A 231 -1.73 10.74 9.60
C ASP A 231 -2.54 9.74 8.76
N ALA A 232 -1.83 8.94 7.97
CA ALA A 232 -2.43 7.89 7.14
C ALA A 232 -2.63 6.57 7.90
N SER A 233 -2.02 6.41 9.09
CA SER A 233 -2.22 5.28 9.99
C SER A 233 -3.33 5.57 10.99
N GLN A 234 -4.43 4.85 10.84
CA GLN A 234 -5.52 4.86 11.82
C GLN A 234 -5.06 4.37 13.23
N PRO A 235 -4.29 3.27 13.37
CA PRO A 235 -3.73 2.87 14.67
C PRO A 235 -2.88 3.94 15.35
N MET A 236 -2.05 4.67 14.60
CA MET A 236 -1.24 5.78 15.12
C MET A 236 -2.11 6.91 15.70
N LEU A 237 -3.19 7.29 14.99
CA LEU A 237 -4.14 8.29 15.45
C LEU A 237 -4.92 7.84 16.68
N GLU A 238 -5.32 6.58 16.74
CA GLU A 238 -5.96 6.01 17.93
C GLU A 238 -5.05 6.11 19.15
N ARG A 239 -3.76 5.81 18.98
CA ARG A 239 -2.76 5.97 20.05
C ARG A 239 -2.54 7.44 20.42
N LEU A 240 -2.48 8.35 19.45
CA LEU A 240 -2.42 9.79 19.67
C LEU A 240 -3.60 10.26 20.54
N HIS A 241 -4.83 9.89 20.18
CA HIS A 241 -6.03 10.27 20.93
C HIS A 241 -6.09 9.64 22.32
N ALA A 242 -5.60 8.41 22.49
CA ALA A 242 -5.47 7.79 23.81
C ALA A 242 -4.51 8.58 24.72
N LYS A 243 -3.34 8.97 24.20
CA LYS A 243 -2.37 9.82 24.93
C LYS A 243 -2.91 11.23 25.20
N ALA A 244 -3.65 11.81 24.26
CA ALA A 244 -4.30 13.09 24.45
C ALA A 244 -5.32 13.02 25.59
N LYS A 245 -6.14 11.97 25.62
CA LYS A 245 -7.16 11.75 26.65
C LYS A 245 -6.53 11.64 28.05
N SER A 246 -5.42 10.90 28.20
CA SER A 246 -4.74 10.78 29.50
C SER A 246 -4.12 12.11 29.98
N LYS A 247 -3.82 13.03 29.06
CA LYS A 247 -3.32 14.38 29.34
C LYS A 247 -4.41 15.47 29.36
N ASN A 248 -5.68 15.10 29.23
CA ASN A 248 -6.82 16.01 29.11
C ASN A 248 -6.67 17.04 27.96
N LEU A 249 -6.03 16.64 26.86
CA LEU A 249 -5.85 17.42 25.64
C LEU A 249 -6.91 17.05 24.60
N LYS A 250 -7.23 18.01 23.72
CA LYS A 250 -8.14 17.81 22.58
C LYS A 250 -7.46 18.25 21.27
N PRO A 251 -6.44 17.50 20.80
CA PRO A 251 -5.74 17.84 19.57
C PRO A 251 -6.70 17.75 18.38
N LYS A 252 -6.51 18.65 17.41
CA LYS A 252 -7.18 18.60 16.11
C LYS A 252 -6.35 17.70 15.19
N ALA A 253 -6.69 16.41 15.16
CA ALA A 253 -6.05 15.44 14.28
C ALA A 253 -7.07 14.63 13.47
N TRP A 254 -6.76 14.30 12.22
CA TRP A 254 -7.63 13.49 11.35
C TRP A 254 -6.85 12.46 10.54
N HIS A 255 -7.57 11.49 9.98
CA HIS A 255 -7.01 10.48 9.08
C HIS A 255 -6.91 11.01 7.65
N GLY A 256 -5.73 10.92 7.03
CA GLY A 256 -5.55 11.34 5.64
C GLY A 256 -4.14 11.15 5.09
N PHE A 257 -4.04 11.19 3.77
CA PHE A 257 -2.78 11.19 3.03
C PHE A 257 -2.40 12.61 2.63
N ILE A 258 -1.10 12.91 2.58
CA ILE A 258 -0.62 14.27 2.35
C ILE A 258 -0.99 14.78 0.96
N GLU A 259 -0.96 13.90 -0.04
CA GLU A 259 -1.28 14.20 -1.42
C GLU A 259 -2.78 14.33 -1.70
N ASP A 260 -3.62 14.00 -0.72
CA ASP A 260 -5.07 14.12 -0.79
C ASP A 260 -5.60 15.19 0.18
N LEU A 261 -4.69 16.00 0.75
CA LEU A 261 -5.06 17.13 1.59
C LEU A 261 -5.87 18.14 0.76
N ASN A 262 -7.14 18.28 1.11
CA ASN A 262 -8.08 19.18 0.45
C ASN A 262 -8.82 20.03 1.51
N GLN A 263 -8.10 20.95 2.14
CA GLN A 263 -8.65 21.89 3.11
C GLN A 263 -8.46 23.32 2.66
N SER A 264 -9.42 24.20 2.96
CA SER A 264 -9.32 25.62 2.60
C SER A 264 -8.31 26.39 3.47
N ALA A 265 -7.93 25.85 4.63
CA ALA A 265 -6.99 26.48 5.54
C ALA A 265 -5.60 26.64 4.91
N LYS A 266 -4.92 27.75 5.27
CA LYS A 266 -3.53 27.99 4.96
C LYS A 266 -2.71 28.02 6.25
N TYR A 267 -1.44 27.61 6.15
CA TYR A 267 -0.58 27.42 7.31
C TYR A 267 0.66 28.30 7.23
N SER A 268 0.94 28.98 8.34
CA SER A 268 2.15 29.80 8.50
C SER A 268 3.41 28.94 8.68
N LEU A 269 3.24 27.74 9.26
CA LEU A 269 4.25 26.72 9.41
C LEU A 269 3.66 25.35 9.08
N ILE A 270 4.33 24.61 8.21
CA ILE A 270 4.13 23.18 8.02
C ILE A 270 5.43 22.49 8.41
N PHE A 271 5.40 21.46 9.25
CA PHE A 271 6.61 20.72 9.57
C PHE A 271 6.43 19.20 9.60
N ILE A 272 7.44 18.46 9.15
CA ILE A 272 7.45 16.99 9.12
C ILE A 272 8.75 16.49 9.77
N PRO A 273 8.72 16.12 11.06
CA PRO A 273 9.91 15.72 11.81
C PRO A 273 10.24 14.23 11.65
N SER A 274 11.41 13.84 12.17
CA SER A 274 11.83 12.44 12.36
C SER A 274 11.82 11.60 11.08
N GLY A 275 12.27 12.18 9.95
CA GLY A 275 12.49 11.45 8.70
C GLY A 275 11.22 10.99 7.97
N SER A 276 10.02 11.33 8.47
CA SER A 276 8.75 10.79 7.96
C SER A 276 8.51 11.11 6.47
N PHE A 277 9.06 12.20 5.96
CA PHE A 277 8.98 12.55 4.54
C PHE A 277 9.64 11.47 3.63
N GLY A 278 10.64 10.75 4.14
CA GLY A 278 11.29 9.64 3.43
C GLY A 278 10.38 8.45 3.15
N LEU A 279 9.23 8.33 3.82
CA LEU A 279 8.24 7.28 3.54
C LEU A 279 7.54 7.46 2.18
N ILE A 280 7.64 8.65 1.58
CA ILE A 280 7.16 8.92 0.22
C ILE A 280 8.33 8.64 -0.74
N THR A 281 8.33 7.45 -1.36
CA THR A 281 9.52 6.97 -2.08
C THR A 281 9.52 7.27 -3.57
N GLU A 282 8.35 7.34 -4.19
CA GLU A 282 8.22 7.52 -5.63
C GLU A 282 8.29 9.01 -6.01
N LYS A 283 9.06 9.34 -7.05
CA LYS A 283 9.28 10.73 -7.49
C LYS A 283 7.96 11.47 -7.73
N VAL A 284 6.99 10.82 -8.36
CA VAL A 284 5.68 11.41 -8.69
C VAL A 284 4.90 11.76 -7.41
N ASP A 285 4.94 10.89 -6.41
CA ASP A 285 4.25 11.10 -5.14
C ASP A 285 4.94 12.18 -4.30
N ILE A 286 6.27 12.23 -4.31
CA ILE A 286 7.06 13.32 -3.69
C ILE A 286 6.67 14.67 -4.33
N GLN A 287 6.64 14.75 -5.66
CA GLN A 287 6.21 15.97 -6.38
C GLN A 287 4.78 16.37 -6.01
N LYS A 288 3.84 15.41 -5.95
CA LYS A 288 2.44 15.68 -5.57
C LYS A 288 2.34 16.16 -4.11
N ALA A 289 3.07 15.54 -3.19
CA ALA A 289 3.11 15.93 -1.78
C ALA A 289 3.67 17.35 -1.62
N LEU A 290 4.83 17.65 -2.21
CA LEU A 290 5.45 18.98 -2.18
C LEU A 290 4.53 20.05 -2.76
N LYS A 291 3.88 19.79 -3.90
CA LYS A 291 2.91 20.70 -4.49
C LYS A 291 1.73 20.96 -3.55
N THR A 292 1.20 19.90 -2.95
CA THR A 292 0.08 20.01 -2.01
C THR A 292 0.46 20.85 -0.78
N ILE A 293 1.65 20.62 -0.22
CA ILE A 293 2.22 21.43 0.87
C ILE A 293 2.32 22.89 0.46
N TYR A 294 2.98 23.19 -0.68
CA TYR A 294 3.17 24.55 -1.19
C TYR A 294 1.83 25.28 -1.34
N GLU A 295 0.82 24.62 -1.92
CA GLU A 295 -0.50 25.19 -2.12
C GLU A 295 -1.16 25.55 -0.77
N HIS A 296 -0.97 24.76 0.28
CA HIS A 296 -1.55 24.98 1.61
C HIS A 296 -0.73 25.92 2.52
N MET A 297 0.42 26.41 2.09
CA MET A 297 1.15 27.42 2.85
C MET A 297 0.54 28.82 2.68
N GLU A 298 0.60 29.63 3.73
CA GLU A 298 0.40 31.09 3.64
C GLU A 298 1.50 31.74 2.80
N ASP A 299 1.25 32.98 2.34
CA ASP A 299 2.31 33.80 1.74
C ASP A 299 3.46 33.98 2.74
N LYS A 300 4.70 33.71 2.31
CA LYS A 300 5.89 33.69 3.17
C LYS A 300 5.87 32.62 4.27
N GLY A 301 4.93 31.67 4.23
CA GLY A 301 4.88 30.51 5.11
C GLY A 301 6.18 29.70 5.05
N LEU A 302 6.44 28.94 6.11
CA LEU A 302 7.63 28.09 6.22
C LEU A 302 7.24 26.61 6.16
N PHE A 303 7.96 25.84 5.35
CA PHE A 303 7.94 24.39 5.37
C PHE A 303 9.27 23.88 5.93
N VAL A 304 9.22 23.11 7.01
CA VAL A 304 10.42 22.54 7.67
C VAL A 304 10.29 21.03 7.72
N PHE A 305 11.18 20.29 7.07
CA PHE A 305 11.09 18.83 7.09
C PHE A 305 12.44 18.17 7.15
N GLU A 306 12.46 17.00 7.76
CA GLU A 306 13.66 16.19 7.95
C GLU A 306 13.68 15.01 6.97
N VAL A 307 14.87 14.75 6.43
CA VAL A 307 15.15 13.58 5.61
C VAL A 307 16.37 12.85 6.13
N GLU A 308 16.36 11.52 6.00
CA GLU A 308 17.46 10.65 6.40
C GLU A 308 18.53 10.58 5.30
N THR A 309 19.80 10.53 5.71
CA THR A 309 20.95 10.33 4.82
C THR A 309 21.45 8.89 4.89
N ARG A 310 22.48 8.56 4.10
CA ARG A 310 23.08 7.22 4.12
C ARG A 310 23.64 6.83 5.50
N TYR A 311 23.90 7.79 6.38
CA TYR A 311 24.42 7.53 7.72
C TYR A 311 23.33 7.05 8.70
N ALA A 312 22.03 7.29 8.43
CA ALA A 312 20.94 6.71 9.18
C ALA A 312 20.70 5.22 8.85
N VAL A 313 21.19 4.74 7.70
CA VAL A 313 20.99 3.35 7.28
C VAL A 313 21.72 2.40 8.24
N PRO A 314 21.09 1.29 8.70
CA PRO A 314 21.75 0.32 9.56
C PRO A 314 23.08 -0.18 8.97
N LYS A 315 24.13 -0.17 9.79
CA LYS A 315 25.50 -0.53 9.35
C LYS A 315 25.63 -1.93 8.79
N GLU A 316 24.87 -2.89 9.31
CA GLU A 316 24.85 -4.25 8.78
C GLU A 316 23.46 -4.56 8.22
N LEU A 317 23.42 -4.75 6.91
CA LEU A 317 22.23 -5.05 6.11
C LEU A 317 22.13 -6.56 5.86
N GLY A 318 20.93 -7.04 5.55
CA GLY A 318 20.72 -8.45 5.21
C GLY A 318 20.70 -9.41 6.41
N ILE A 319 20.69 -8.89 7.64
CA ILE A 319 20.68 -9.69 8.87
C ILE A 319 19.38 -9.44 9.64
N TRP A 320 18.70 -10.54 10.01
CA TRP A 320 17.54 -10.49 10.91
C TRP A 320 17.97 -10.17 12.33
N ARG A 321 17.34 -9.16 12.94
CA ARG A 321 17.56 -8.76 14.33
C ARG A 321 16.26 -8.85 15.12
N GLY A 322 16.34 -9.41 16.32
CA GLY A 322 15.22 -9.54 17.25
C GLY A 322 15.28 -8.54 18.39
N THR A 323 14.17 -7.91 18.72
CA THR A 323 13.99 -7.11 19.95
C THR A 323 12.74 -7.56 20.70
N ARG A 324 12.71 -7.32 22.01
CA ARG A 324 11.61 -7.72 22.90
C ARG A 324 11.05 -6.50 23.60
N TRP A 325 9.74 -6.32 23.53
CA TRP A 325 9.03 -5.17 24.07
C TRP A 325 7.96 -5.63 25.07
N PRO A 326 8.26 -5.66 26.38
CA PRO A 326 7.29 -6.05 27.40
C PRO A 326 6.22 -4.96 27.59
N LYS A 327 4.98 -5.39 27.81
CA LYS A 327 3.80 -4.55 28.10
C LYS A 327 3.41 -4.62 29.58
N GLU A 328 2.68 -3.61 30.05
CA GLU A 328 2.21 -3.53 31.44
C GLU A 328 1.25 -4.65 31.84
N ASP A 329 0.48 -5.19 30.88
CA ASP A 329 -0.44 -6.31 31.07
C ASP A 329 0.25 -7.68 31.14
N GLY A 330 1.58 -7.72 31.06
CA GLY A 330 2.39 -8.95 31.10
C GLY A 330 2.61 -9.60 29.74
N THR A 331 1.95 -9.12 28.68
CA THR A 331 2.23 -9.59 27.30
C THR A 331 3.54 -9.01 26.77
N ILE A 332 4.09 -9.60 25.72
CA ILE A 332 5.37 -9.17 25.11
C ILE A 332 5.20 -9.09 23.60
N ILE A 333 5.68 -8.03 22.96
CA ILE A 333 5.82 -7.99 21.51
C ILE A 333 7.26 -8.37 21.13
N LEU A 334 7.44 -9.41 20.32
CA LEU A 334 8.70 -9.70 19.65
C LEU A 334 8.72 -9.01 18.30
N LEU A 335 9.74 -8.21 18.03
CA LEU A 335 9.98 -7.64 16.71
C LEU A 335 11.21 -8.31 16.10
N SER A 336 11.02 -9.00 14.99
CA SER A 336 12.11 -9.44 14.10
C SER A 336 12.17 -8.50 12.90
N GLN A 337 13.32 -7.87 12.67
CA GLN A 337 13.49 -6.89 11.60
C GLN A 337 14.66 -7.24 10.69
N LEU A 338 14.46 -7.06 9.39
CA LEU A 338 15.47 -7.11 8.35
C LEU A 338 15.53 -5.75 7.67
N ALA A 339 16.73 -5.25 7.39
CA ALA A 339 16.92 -4.05 6.58
C ALA A 339 17.85 -4.35 5.40
N MET A 340 17.52 -3.79 4.24
CA MET A 340 18.25 -3.88 2.99
C MET A 340 18.31 -2.48 2.37
N LEU A 341 19.34 -2.21 1.57
CA LEU A 341 19.45 -0.97 0.83
C LEU A 341 19.61 -1.31 -0.64
N ASP A 342 18.71 -0.79 -1.46
CA ASP A 342 18.79 -0.87 -2.91
C ASP A 342 18.76 0.55 -3.46
N GLU A 343 19.88 0.95 -4.07
CA GLU A 343 20.19 2.33 -4.46
C GLU A 343 19.95 3.34 -3.32
N GLU A 344 18.85 4.10 -3.42
CA GLU A 344 18.43 5.15 -2.49
C GLU A 344 17.25 4.73 -1.63
N ILE A 345 16.75 3.51 -1.74
CA ILE A 345 15.61 3.03 -0.96
C ILE A 345 16.08 2.01 0.07
N CYS A 346 15.91 2.35 1.35
CA CYS A 346 16.04 1.42 2.46
C CYS A 346 14.74 0.62 2.60
N TYR A 347 14.81 -0.68 2.34
CA TYR A 347 13.71 -1.62 2.52
C TYR A 347 13.84 -2.29 3.88
N SER A 348 12.76 -2.33 4.65
CA SER A 348 12.73 -3.10 5.89
C SER A 348 11.52 -4.00 5.98
N ILE A 349 11.72 -5.24 6.44
CA ILE A 349 10.65 -6.15 6.79
C ILE A 349 10.61 -6.24 8.31
N GLY A 350 9.49 -5.87 8.91
CA GLY A 350 9.22 -6.02 10.34
C GLY A 350 8.18 -7.10 10.57
N LYS A 351 8.52 -8.15 11.33
CA LYS A 351 7.59 -9.15 11.84
C LYS A 351 7.38 -8.92 13.33
N TYR A 352 6.16 -8.57 13.70
CA TYR A 352 5.71 -8.33 15.07
C TYR A 352 4.90 -9.52 15.56
N GLU A 353 5.23 -10.06 16.71
CA GLU A 353 4.52 -11.19 17.32
C GLU A 353 4.13 -10.84 18.76
N LEU A 354 2.83 -10.75 19.03
CA LEU A 354 2.32 -10.58 20.39
C LEU A 354 2.31 -11.94 21.08
N ILE A 355 2.98 -12.00 22.23
CA ILE A 355 3.12 -13.18 23.06
C ILE A 355 2.35 -12.99 24.35
N ASP A 356 1.47 -13.93 24.64
CA ASP A 356 0.83 -14.10 25.94
C ASP A 356 1.02 -15.54 26.42
N ASN A 357 1.38 -15.73 27.69
CA ASN A 357 1.58 -17.05 28.30
C ASN A 357 2.43 -18.02 27.43
N ASN A 358 3.56 -17.53 26.90
CA ASN A 358 4.48 -18.24 25.99
C ASN A 358 3.85 -18.74 24.68
N ARG A 359 2.75 -18.13 24.22
CA ARG A 359 2.12 -18.41 22.94
C ARG A 359 2.04 -17.15 22.10
N VAL A 360 2.33 -17.27 20.81
CA VAL A 360 2.04 -16.20 19.84
C VAL A 360 0.53 -16.16 19.65
N ILE A 361 -0.08 -15.02 19.98
CA ILE A 361 -1.54 -14.80 19.89
C ILE A 361 -1.92 -13.88 18.72
N GLN A 362 -0.96 -13.09 18.20
CA GLN A 362 -1.14 -12.24 17.02
C GLN A 362 0.21 -12.08 16.31
N THR A 363 0.17 -11.99 14.98
CA THR A 363 1.34 -11.71 14.14
C THR A 363 0.98 -10.65 13.11
N GLU A 364 1.85 -9.65 12.96
CA GLU A 364 1.78 -8.63 11.93
C GLU A 364 3.11 -8.61 11.16
N VAL A 365 3.06 -8.54 9.84
CA VAL A 365 4.24 -8.40 8.99
C VAL A 365 4.05 -7.16 8.15
N GLU A 366 5.05 -6.29 8.18
CA GLU A 366 5.00 -5.01 7.48
C GLU A 366 6.29 -4.78 6.68
N GLU A 367 6.14 -4.18 5.51
CA GLU A 367 7.24 -3.78 4.65
C GLU A 367 7.33 -2.26 4.60
N TYR A 368 8.45 -1.71 5.08
CA TYR A 368 8.74 -0.29 5.05
C TYR A 368 9.68 0.01 3.90
N LYS A 369 9.45 1.17 3.29
CA LYS A 369 10.39 1.77 2.34
C LYS A 369 10.65 3.18 2.80
N ILE A 370 11.92 3.52 2.93
CA ILE A 370 12.37 4.87 3.24
C ILE A 370 13.35 5.28 2.17
N ARG A 371 13.06 6.39 1.49
CA ARG A 371 14.01 7.04 0.59
C ARG A 371 15.08 7.75 1.42
N ILE A 372 16.32 7.41 1.11
CA ILE A 372 17.54 7.95 1.67
C ILE A 372 18.06 9.03 0.74
N TYR A 373 18.23 10.24 1.25
CA TYR A 373 18.61 11.41 0.47
C TYR A 373 20.11 11.69 0.63
N GLN A 374 20.92 10.98 -0.15
CA GLN A 374 22.36 11.24 -0.21
C GLN A 374 22.71 12.37 -1.18
N ASP A 375 22.11 12.37 -2.38
CA ASP A 375 22.21 13.49 -3.31
C ASP A 375 21.04 14.45 -3.10
N LEU A 376 21.34 15.60 -2.50
CA LEU A 376 20.34 16.62 -2.22
C LEU A 376 19.86 17.33 -3.50
N SER A 377 20.59 17.22 -4.61
CA SER A 377 20.21 17.87 -5.88
C SER A 377 18.83 17.42 -6.35
N PHE A 378 18.49 16.13 -6.14
CA PHE A 378 17.17 15.58 -6.45
C PHE A 378 16.06 16.38 -5.75
N LEU A 379 16.14 16.51 -4.43
CA LEU A 379 15.11 17.16 -3.63
C LEU A 379 15.10 18.68 -3.86
N LEU A 380 16.28 19.31 -3.99
CA LEU A 380 16.41 20.73 -4.32
C LEU A 380 15.75 21.08 -5.65
N ASN A 381 15.95 20.24 -6.68
CA ASN A 381 15.31 20.43 -7.99
C ASN A 381 13.79 20.33 -7.89
N LEU A 382 13.27 19.33 -7.17
CA LEU A 382 11.82 19.18 -6.98
C LEU A 382 11.20 20.36 -6.22
N LEU A 383 11.86 20.85 -5.17
CA LEU A 383 11.42 22.02 -4.42
C LEU A 383 11.36 23.27 -5.32
N ASN A 384 12.39 23.48 -6.14
CA ASN A 384 12.43 24.58 -7.10
C ASN A 384 11.34 24.45 -8.19
N GLU A 385 11.11 23.25 -8.72
CA GLU A 385 10.06 22.96 -9.72
C GLU A 385 8.65 23.30 -9.19
N VAL A 386 8.39 23.04 -7.90
CA VAL A 386 7.11 23.36 -7.26
C VAL A 386 6.94 24.87 -7.00
N GLY A 387 8.05 25.59 -6.82
CA GLY A 387 8.07 27.04 -6.61
C GLY A 387 8.54 27.47 -5.23
N PHE A 388 9.06 26.57 -4.40
CA PHE A 388 9.68 26.95 -3.13
C PHE A 388 10.88 27.87 -3.37
N SER A 389 11.02 28.86 -2.50
CA SER A 389 12.11 29.84 -2.51
C SER A 389 12.91 29.79 -1.20
N ASN A 390 14.10 30.41 -1.21
CA ASN A 390 15.00 30.49 -0.05
C ASN A 390 15.23 29.14 0.64
N VAL A 391 15.38 28.08 -0.17
CA VAL A 391 15.62 26.72 0.33
C VAL A 391 17.00 26.68 0.99
N ARG A 392 17.04 26.35 2.28
CA ARG A 392 18.28 26.12 3.02
C ARG A 392 18.26 24.78 3.72
N THR A 393 19.44 24.17 3.86
CA THR A 393 19.66 22.96 4.66
C THR A 393 20.34 23.34 5.96
N VAL A 394 19.89 22.76 7.06
CA VAL A 394 20.47 22.94 8.40
C VAL A 394 20.74 21.60 9.02
N LYS A 395 21.73 21.55 9.91
CA LYS A 395 22.00 20.36 10.70
C LYS A 395 20.77 20.04 11.55
N ALA A 396 20.38 18.78 11.59
CA ALA A 396 19.27 18.35 12.43
C ALA A 396 19.52 18.81 13.88
N PHE A 397 18.53 19.51 14.42
CA PHE A 397 18.49 20.00 15.81
C PHE A 397 19.47 21.13 16.15
N ASP A 398 20.12 21.74 15.15
CA ASP A 398 20.90 22.98 15.29
C ASP A 398 20.66 23.94 14.10
N ARG A 399 19.85 24.98 14.32
CA ARG A 399 19.46 25.98 13.30
C ARG A 399 20.62 26.83 12.78
N ASN A 400 21.73 26.88 13.51
CA ASN A 400 22.88 27.73 13.21
C ASN A 400 24.03 26.95 12.55
N ALA A 401 23.95 25.62 12.52
CA ALA A 401 24.94 24.77 11.90
C ALA A 401 24.50 24.29 10.53
N SER A 402 25.45 24.23 9.60
CA SER A 402 25.25 23.52 8.33
C SER A 402 25.39 22.01 8.55
N PRO A 403 24.65 21.19 7.80
CA PRO A 403 24.84 19.74 7.86
C PRO A 403 26.24 19.36 7.39
N ASN A 404 26.79 18.31 7.99
CA ASN A 404 28.02 17.67 7.54
C ASN A 404 27.70 16.37 6.78
N GLU A 405 28.67 15.86 6.04
CA GLU A 405 28.50 14.65 5.20
C GLU A 405 28.13 13.41 6.02
N THR A 406 28.43 13.39 7.33
CA THR A 406 28.20 12.25 8.22
C THR A 406 26.95 12.37 9.10
N ASP A 407 26.18 13.45 8.98
CA ASP A 407 24.95 13.61 9.74
C ASP A 407 23.91 12.59 9.26
N GLU A 408 23.28 11.89 10.21
CA GLU A 408 22.28 10.86 9.91
C GLU A 408 21.00 11.44 9.30
N SER A 409 20.69 12.70 9.59
CA SER A 409 19.56 13.42 9.00
C SER A 409 19.88 14.88 8.72
N ILE A 410 19.13 15.44 7.78
CA ILE A 410 19.23 16.84 7.32
C ILE A 410 17.85 17.46 7.39
N VAL A 411 17.78 18.70 7.88
CA VAL A 411 16.54 19.47 7.88
C VAL A 411 16.56 20.49 6.75
N PHE A 412 15.49 20.50 5.97
CA PHE A 412 15.21 21.49 4.93
C PHE A 412 14.28 22.55 5.48
N GLU A 413 14.59 23.80 5.16
CA GLU A 413 13.70 24.94 5.37
C GLU A 413 13.38 25.58 4.02
N CYS A 414 12.09 25.70 3.71
CA CYS A 414 11.61 26.16 2.43
C CYS A 414 10.54 27.24 2.62
N ARG A 415 10.65 28.37 1.90
CA ARG A 415 9.63 29.42 1.91
C ARG A 415 8.72 29.28 0.70
N LYS A 416 7.44 29.64 0.87
CA LYS A 416 6.51 29.77 -0.25
C LYS A 416 6.91 30.92 -1.17
#